data_AF-A0A978VQ72-F1
#
_entry.id   AF-A0A978VQ72-F1
#
_cell.length_a   1.000
_cell.length_b   1.000
_cell.length_c   1.000
_cell.angle_alpha   90.00
_cell.angle_beta   90.00
_cell.angle_gamma   90.00
#
_symmetry.space_group_name_H-M   'P 1'
#
loop_
_entity.id
_entity.type
_entity.pdbx_description
1 polymer ?
#
loop_
_entity_poly.entity_id
_entity_poly.type
_entity_poly.pdbx_seq_one_letter_code
_entity_poly.pdbx_strand_id
1 'polypeptide(L)'
;MDHSVKRMLKLIEEDGNSLTKSAPVRQRKPELIANVEEFQQMYRLLAERYDHLTKELFKSIPSLLQVQGLGNSESSYDQDFPLLTPDVKQGLHKSGRHGVGLDRSPSSGGASSALSLKEGNESSSSSSSLSDSESESFNSSVNLGPRVNTDSQVLQQKITELETELRAVKDELRTREADLEQEKIRGVELQMQITKLGTRVSEADNKVVMLLEELEVITESLKASTEDANKLHSLLEVSQEEIALLEVQLDSEKRHVLGLQERIERYAADISDRDHENGELKLALYDAQEQYSREKAQLQSDILSMSNEQAYLNTRLKELELRGKELEDKIVLREAENTEMERLHAAQEMTLQGEINRLKVELAERREHVEVLNKDFDRFKLNYDMLMAEKDGFSAKVNTLMANVSSRDNQIQEMERHIHQLHQRHEELIAGSESAQKLVEELKLRIEELQKEVDRQSVLIMDGAEEKREVIRQLCFSLEHYRSGYQELRQAFVSNKRRVVMAA
;
A
#
# COMPACT_ATOMS: atom_id res chain seq x y z
N MET A 1 -2.09 21.82 -7.25
CA MET A 1 -1.54 22.28 -5.94
C MET A 1 -0.86 23.64 -6.02
N ASP A 2 -0.19 23.99 -7.12
CA ASP A 2 0.70 25.17 -7.19
C ASP A 2 -0.03 26.52 -6.92
N HIS A 3 -1.33 26.62 -7.22
CA HIS A 3 -2.17 27.79 -6.88
C HIS A 3 -2.59 27.89 -5.40
N SER A 4 -2.51 26.81 -4.58
CA SER A 4 -2.61 26.93 -3.12
C SER A 4 -1.25 27.27 -2.52
N VAL A 5 -0.17 26.63 -2.99
CA VAL A 5 1.20 26.94 -2.52
C VAL A 5 1.58 28.40 -2.77
N LYS A 6 1.35 28.94 -3.98
CA LYS A 6 1.56 30.37 -4.27
C LYS A 6 0.72 31.32 -3.40
N ARG A 7 -0.45 30.89 -2.91
CA ARG A 7 -1.25 31.67 -1.95
C ARG A 7 -0.68 31.58 -0.53
N MET A 8 -0.23 30.40 -0.09
CA MET A 8 0.39 30.22 1.22
C MET A 8 1.70 31.02 1.33
N LEU A 9 2.58 30.94 0.33
CA LEU A 9 3.82 31.73 0.29
C LEU A 9 3.52 33.24 0.31
N LYS A 10 2.52 33.70 -0.46
CA LYS A 10 2.11 35.10 -0.48
C LYS A 10 1.53 35.58 0.87
N LEU A 11 0.78 34.74 1.59
CA LEU A 11 0.31 35.06 2.95
C LEU A 11 1.47 35.14 3.94
N ILE A 12 2.41 34.18 3.90
CA ILE A 12 3.63 34.19 4.72
C ILE A 12 4.49 35.43 4.41
N GLU A 13 4.48 35.90 3.16
CA GLU A 13 5.14 37.13 2.73
C GLU A 13 4.44 38.39 3.29
N GLU A 14 3.12 38.50 3.10
CA GLU A 14 2.29 39.64 3.51
C GLU A 14 2.21 39.83 5.04
N ASP A 15 2.17 38.74 5.83
CA ASP A 15 2.30 38.78 7.30
C ASP A 15 3.71 39.21 7.78
N GLY A 16 4.67 39.38 6.87
CA GLY A 16 5.94 40.05 7.17
C GLY A 16 5.84 41.58 7.16
N ASN A 17 4.84 42.14 6.48
CA ASN A 17 4.67 43.57 6.26
C ASN A 17 3.59 44.19 7.17
N SER A 18 2.72 43.38 7.78
CA SER A 18 1.78 43.81 8.81
C SER A 18 2.51 44.01 10.16
N LEU A 19 2.27 45.15 10.82
CA LEU A 19 3.05 45.54 12.01
C LEU A 19 2.56 44.83 13.28
N THR A 20 3.50 44.49 14.18
CA THR A 20 3.32 43.96 15.55
C THR A 20 2.94 42.47 15.71
N LYS A 21 3.98 41.60 15.77
CA LYS A 21 4.15 40.58 16.82
C LYS A 21 5.58 40.01 16.87
N SER A 22 5.80 39.18 17.89
CA SER A 22 7.08 38.78 18.51
C SER A 22 8.23 38.33 17.58
N ALA A 23 9.46 38.65 18.01
CA ALA A 23 10.72 38.31 17.34
C ALA A 23 10.87 36.83 16.85
N PRO A 24 10.56 35.78 17.64
CA PRO A 24 10.68 34.38 17.20
C PRO A 24 9.92 34.04 15.91
N VAL A 25 8.81 34.73 15.60
CA VAL A 25 8.05 34.49 14.37
C VAL A 25 8.87 34.83 13.12
N ARG A 26 9.77 35.83 13.20
CA ARG A 26 10.65 36.19 12.08
C ARG A 26 11.73 35.16 11.79
N GLN A 27 12.23 34.45 12.82
CA GLN A 27 13.24 33.41 12.65
C GLN A 27 12.68 32.12 12.04
N ARG A 28 11.42 31.76 12.35
CA ARG A 28 10.76 30.58 11.78
C ARG A 28 10.19 30.78 10.37
N LYS A 29 10.17 32.01 9.84
CA LYS A 29 9.69 32.31 8.47
C LYS A 29 10.46 31.59 7.35
N PRO A 30 11.80 31.57 7.30
CA PRO A 30 12.54 30.77 6.30
C PRO A 30 12.28 29.27 6.43
N GLU A 31 12.20 28.74 7.66
CA GLU A 31 11.88 27.32 7.91
C GLU A 31 10.48 26.95 7.38
N LEU A 32 9.48 27.81 7.61
CA LEU A 32 8.13 27.60 7.12
C LEU A 32 8.03 27.68 5.58
N ILE A 33 8.81 28.55 4.95
CA ILE A 33 8.90 28.62 3.47
C ILE A 33 9.53 27.33 2.93
N ALA A 34 10.66 26.90 3.49
CA ALA A 34 11.33 25.66 3.10
C ALA A 34 10.40 24.44 3.24
N ASN A 35 9.71 24.28 4.37
CA ASN A 35 8.75 23.20 4.58
C ASN A 35 7.59 23.20 3.54
N VAL A 36 7.14 24.38 3.11
CA VAL A 36 6.08 24.52 2.09
C VAL A 36 6.60 24.19 0.68
N GLU A 37 7.84 24.55 0.37
CA GLU A 37 8.50 24.22 -0.91
C GLU A 37 8.86 22.74 -0.99
N GLU A 38 9.39 22.14 0.09
CA GLU A 38 9.61 20.69 0.20
C GLU A 38 8.32 19.90 0.05
N PHE A 39 7.22 20.33 0.68
CA PHE A 39 5.91 19.70 0.51
C PHE A 39 5.40 19.80 -0.95
N GLN A 40 5.62 20.94 -1.62
CA GLN A 40 5.31 21.08 -3.05
C GLN A 40 6.17 20.15 -3.92
N GLN A 41 7.46 19.99 -3.59
CA GLN A 41 8.38 19.11 -4.30
C GLN A 41 8.04 17.63 -4.11
N MET A 42 7.74 17.21 -2.87
CA MET A 42 7.24 15.86 -2.57
C MET A 42 5.92 15.56 -3.30
N TYR A 43 4.97 16.50 -3.31
CA TYR A 43 3.72 16.33 -4.05
C TYR A 43 3.96 16.22 -5.56
N ARG A 44 4.91 16.99 -6.13
CA ARG A 44 5.25 16.91 -7.56
C ARG A 44 5.91 15.57 -7.91
N LEU A 45 6.85 15.10 -7.10
CA LEU A 45 7.48 13.77 -7.25
C LEU A 45 6.46 12.62 -7.11
N LEU A 46 5.46 12.76 -6.24
CA LEU A 46 4.37 11.81 -6.10
C LEU A 46 3.47 11.81 -7.34
N ALA A 47 3.10 13.00 -7.84
CA ALA A 47 2.33 13.13 -9.08
C ALA A 47 3.09 12.55 -10.28
N GLU A 48 4.40 12.83 -10.41
CA GLU A 48 5.26 12.24 -11.44
C GLU A 48 5.33 10.71 -11.34
N ARG A 49 5.41 10.14 -10.14
CA ARG A 49 5.36 8.68 -9.93
C ARG A 49 4.01 8.08 -10.32
N TYR A 50 2.90 8.73 -9.99
CA TYR A 50 1.57 8.32 -10.46
C TYR A 50 1.48 8.39 -11.99
N ASP A 51 1.96 9.48 -12.60
CA ASP A 51 2.02 9.66 -14.06
C ASP A 51 2.82 8.54 -14.74
N HIS A 52 3.94 8.12 -14.16
CA HIS A 52 4.73 6.98 -14.66
C HIS A 52 3.98 5.66 -14.46
N LEU A 53 3.46 5.38 -13.27
CA LEU A 53 2.70 4.15 -12.97
C LEU A 53 1.46 4.00 -13.87
N THR A 54 0.73 5.07 -14.12
CA THR A 54 -0.41 5.10 -15.04
C THR A 54 0.05 4.89 -16.49
N LYS A 55 1.14 5.52 -16.93
CA LYS A 55 1.71 5.29 -18.28
C LYS A 55 2.30 3.90 -18.45
N GLU A 56 2.77 3.25 -17.40
CA GLU A 56 3.19 1.84 -17.43
C GLU A 56 1.99 0.90 -17.40
N LEU A 57 0.96 1.16 -16.60
CA LEU A 57 -0.29 0.41 -16.62
C LEU A 57 -0.96 0.42 -18.00
N PHE A 58 -1.00 1.58 -18.67
CA PHE A 58 -1.50 1.69 -20.05
C PHE A 58 -0.58 1.05 -21.11
N LYS A 59 0.68 0.72 -20.78
CA LYS A 59 1.58 -0.07 -21.64
C LYS A 59 1.52 -1.57 -21.34
N SER A 60 1.22 -1.95 -20.09
CA SER A 60 1.13 -3.33 -19.63
C SER A 60 -0.25 -3.97 -19.82
N ILE A 61 -1.17 -3.26 -20.48
CA ILE A 61 -2.45 -3.78 -20.99
C ILE A 61 -2.31 -3.96 -22.52
N PRO A 62 -2.08 -5.19 -23.03
CA PRO A 62 -2.09 -5.44 -24.47
C PRO A 62 -3.52 -5.42 -25.02
N SER A 63 -3.82 -4.39 -25.83
CA SER A 63 -4.73 -4.47 -26.98
C SER A 63 -6.20 -4.92 -26.77
N LEU A 64 -6.79 -4.83 -25.57
CA LEU A 64 -8.24 -5.09 -25.38
C LEU A 64 -9.13 -3.85 -25.66
N LEU A 65 -8.57 -2.71 -26.07
CA LEU A 65 -9.31 -1.51 -26.48
C LEU A 65 -8.77 -0.93 -27.80
N GLN A 66 -9.03 -1.62 -28.90
CA GLN A 66 -8.86 -1.07 -30.26
C GLN A 66 -10.06 -1.38 -31.17
N VAL A 67 -11.26 -1.01 -30.72
CA VAL A 67 -12.46 -0.88 -31.57
C VAL A 67 -13.17 0.42 -31.20
N GLN A 68 -13.53 1.22 -32.22
CA GLN A 68 -14.34 2.46 -32.22
C GLN A 68 -14.25 3.40 -31.01
N GLY A 69 -13.63 4.56 -31.22
CA GLY A 69 -13.55 5.62 -30.21
C GLY A 69 -14.78 6.55 -30.16
N LEU A 70 -15.02 7.09 -28.97
CA LEU A 70 -15.60 8.41 -28.72
C LEU A 70 -14.55 9.20 -27.90
N GLY A 71 -14.51 10.53 -27.87
CA GLY A 71 -15.61 11.49 -28.05
C GLY A 71 -15.90 12.14 -26.69
N ASN A 72 -15.90 13.47 -26.66
CA ASN A 72 -15.71 14.25 -25.41
C ASN A 72 -16.95 14.28 -24.48
N SER A 73 -16.75 14.95 -23.34
CA SER A 73 -17.71 15.31 -22.27
C SER A 73 -17.90 14.23 -21.20
N GLU A 74 -17.87 14.52 -19.89
CA GLU A 74 -18.55 15.58 -19.11
C GLU A 74 -20.09 15.45 -19.06
N SER A 75 -20.56 14.69 -18.07
CA SER A 75 -21.80 14.91 -17.31
C SER A 75 -21.64 14.07 -16.02
N SER A 76 -21.96 14.52 -14.79
CA SER A 76 -23.11 15.30 -14.31
C SER A 76 -24.43 14.52 -14.35
N TYR A 77 -25.29 14.78 -13.36
CA TYR A 77 -26.31 13.86 -12.85
C TYR A 77 -27.62 13.77 -13.67
N ASP A 78 -28.22 12.59 -13.55
CA ASP A 78 -29.66 12.27 -13.47
C ASP A 78 -30.61 12.19 -14.69
N GLN A 79 -31.51 11.21 -14.52
CA GLN A 79 -32.85 10.96 -15.06
C GLN A 79 -33.09 10.30 -16.44
N ASP A 80 -33.53 9.03 -16.31
CA ASP A 80 -34.68 8.37 -16.93
C ASP A 80 -34.76 8.15 -18.46
N PHE A 81 -34.62 6.87 -18.85
CA PHE A 81 -35.49 6.18 -19.83
C PHE A 81 -35.50 4.65 -19.52
N PRO A 82 -36.40 3.82 -20.10
CA PRO A 82 -37.17 2.88 -19.26
C PRO A 82 -36.82 1.39 -19.36
N LEU A 83 -37.31 0.65 -18.37
CA LEU A 83 -37.79 -0.75 -18.38
C LEU A 83 -37.44 -1.64 -19.59
N LEU A 84 -36.82 -2.80 -19.31
CA LEU A 84 -37.46 -4.10 -19.52
C LEU A 84 -36.68 -5.26 -18.89
N THR A 85 -37.35 -6.06 -18.06
CA THR A 85 -36.92 -7.38 -17.60
C THR A 85 -37.66 -8.49 -18.36
N PRO A 86 -36.99 -9.61 -18.60
CA PRO A 86 -37.56 -10.94 -18.29
C PRO A 86 -36.50 -11.80 -17.57
N ASP A 87 -36.72 -12.43 -16.41
CA ASP A 87 -37.78 -13.38 -16.01
C ASP A 87 -37.91 -14.61 -16.93
N VAL A 88 -37.76 -15.81 -16.35
CA VAL A 88 -37.74 -17.10 -17.06
C VAL A 88 -38.32 -18.20 -16.17
N LYS A 89 -39.61 -18.51 -16.31
CA LYS A 89 -40.21 -19.76 -15.82
C LYS A 89 -41.32 -20.32 -16.71
N GLN A 90 -41.20 -21.63 -16.96
CA GLN A 90 -42.25 -22.59 -17.36
C GLN A 90 -42.87 -22.48 -18.77
N GLY A 91 -43.03 -23.67 -19.40
CA GLY A 91 -43.67 -23.87 -20.70
C GLY A 91 -43.43 -25.30 -21.18
N LEU A 92 -44.38 -26.21 -20.91
CA LEU A 92 -44.26 -27.66 -21.18
C LEU A 92 -45.19 -28.07 -22.34
N HIS A 93 -45.02 -29.30 -22.86
CA HIS A 93 -45.89 -30.03 -23.82
C HIS A 93 -45.60 -29.76 -25.32
N LYS A 94 -45.83 -30.69 -26.27
CA LYS A 94 -46.19 -32.14 -26.20
C LYS A 94 -45.82 -32.84 -27.53
N SER A 95 -45.73 -34.17 -27.53
CA SER A 95 -45.65 -35.00 -28.74
C SER A 95 -47.02 -35.22 -29.43
N GLY A 96 -47.06 -35.31 -30.76
CA GLY A 96 -48.27 -35.63 -31.55
C GLY A 96 -47.94 -36.18 -32.95
N ARG A 97 -48.87 -36.91 -33.57
CA ARG A 97 -48.73 -37.61 -34.88
C ARG A 97 -49.57 -36.97 -36.00
N HIS A 98 -49.24 -37.35 -37.24
CA HIS A 98 -49.97 -37.15 -38.52
C HIS A 98 -49.82 -35.75 -39.16
N GLY A 99 -49.75 -35.60 -40.50
CA GLY A 99 -49.64 -36.60 -41.59
C GLY A 99 -49.95 -36.01 -43.00
N VAL A 100 -49.98 -36.89 -44.03
CA VAL A 100 -50.48 -36.66 -45.42
C VAL A 100 -49.54 -35.95 -46.44
N GLY A 101 -49.51 -36.46 -47.69
CA GLY A 101 -48.85 -35.88 -48.89
C GLY A 101 -47.60 -36.66 -49.35
N LEU A 102 -47.64 -37.69 -50.21
CA LEU A 102 -47.96 -37.73 -51.67
C LEU A 102 -46.88 -37.02 -52.54
N ASP A 103 -46.30 -37.60 -53.60
CA ASP A 103 -46.57 -38.90 -54.28
C ASP A 103 -45.37 -39.42 -55.12
N ARG A 104 -45.49 -40.67 -55.63
CA ARG A 104 -44.96 -41.21 -56.92
C ARG A 104 -43.53 -41.79 -56.99
N SER A 105 -43.22 -43.00 -57.53
CA SER A 105 -43.88 -44.34 -57.66
C SER A 105 -42.75 -45.44 -57.80
N PRO A 106 -42.90 -46.70 -58.32
CA PRO A 106 -42.56 -47.88 -57.51
C PRO A 106 -41.74 -49.00 -58.22
N SER A 107 -41.52 -50.14 -57.54
CA SER A 107 -41.60 -51.49 -58.16
C SER A 107 -41.63 -52.63 -57.11
N SER A 108 -42.24 -53.76 -57.50
CA SER A 108 -42.24 -55.12 -56.91
C SER A 108 -43.51 -55.58 -56.18
N GLY A 109 -43.82 -56.88 -56.32
CA GLY A 109 -44.83 -57.61 -55.54
C GLY A 109 -46.17 -57.86 -56.26
N GLY A 110 -46.19 -58.83 -57.19
CA GLY A 110 -47.44 -59.37 -57.77
C GLY A 110 -47.52 -60.89 -57.60
N ALA A 111 -48.69 -61.40 -57.21
CA ALA A 111 -48.98 -62.83 -57.04
C ALA A 111 -50.33 -63.18 -57.65
N SER A 112 -50.51 -64.42 -58.11
CA SER A 112 -51.77 -64.91 -58.70
C SER A 112 -51.87 -66.43 -58.70
N SER A 113 -53.10 -66.95 -58.57
CA SER A 113 -53.43 -68.37 -58.56
C SER A 113 -54.62 -68.68 -59.45
N ALA A 114 -54.61 -69.88 -60.07
CA ALA A 114 -55.73 -70.65 -60.62
C ALA A 114 -56.63 -70.04 -61.72
N LEU A 115 -56.82 -70.81 -62.81
CA LEU A 115 -58.13 -71.22 -63.36
C LEU A 115 -57.95 -72.41 -64.34
N SER A 116 -59.00 -72.83 -65.08
CA SER A 116 -59.21 -74.23 -65.55
C SER A 116 -59.29 -74.42 -67.09
N LEU A 117 -59.54 -75.68 -67.53
CA LEU A 117 -59.82 -76.22 -68.90
C LEU A 117 -58.58 -76.71 -69.72
N LYS A 118 -58.58 -77.81 -70.53
CA LYS A 118 -59.56 -78.90 -70.83
C LYS A 118 -59.00 -80.02 -71.80
N GLU A 119 -59.39 -81.32 -71.63
CA GLU A 119 -59.29 -82.55 -72.53
C GLU A 119 -57.89 -83.04 -73.07
N GLY A 120 -57.61 -84.33 -73.43
CA GLY A 120 -58.25 -85.66 -73.22
C GLY A 120 -57.71 -86.87 -74.08
N ASN A 121 -57.68 -88.13 -73.54
CA ASN A 121 -57.78 -89.51 -74.14
C ASN A 121 -56.70 -90.11 -75.15
N GLU A 122 -56.51 -91.42 -75.49
CA GLU A 122 -56.82 -92.82 -74.96
C GLU A 122 -56.11 -94.03 -75.72
N SER A 123 -55.88 -95.18 -75.03
CA SER A 123 -55.78 -96.69 -75.31
C SER A 123 -55.40 -97.52 -76.63
N SER A 124 -54.48 -98.52 -76.49
CA SER A 124 -54.56 -100.07 -76.51
C SER A 124 -54.76 -101.12 -77.72
N SER A 125 -53.88 -102.19 -77.81
CA SER A 125 -54.06 -103.73 -77.96
C SER A 125 -54.26 -104.66 -79.27
N SER A 126 -53.80 -105.97 -79.22
CA SER A 126 -54.15 -107.32 -79.92
C SER A 126 -53.72 -107.73 -81.40
N SER A 127 -53.80 -108.96 -82.05
CA SER A 127 -53.69 -110.50 -81.87
C SER A 127 -53.79 -111.25 -83.30
N SER A 128 -53.91 -112.57 -83.74
CA SER A 128 -53.75 -114.08 -83.44
C SER A 128 -54.37 -114.99 -84.62
N SER A 129 -54.27 -116.33 -84.99
CA SER A 129 -53.43 -117.61 -84.91
C SER A 129 -54.01 -118.88 -85.74
N LEU A 130 -53.36 -120.10 -85.87
CA LEU A 130 -53.81 -121.53 -86.32
C LEU A 130 -53.81 -122.04 -87.84
N SER A 131 -53.96 -123.33 -88.37
CA SER A 131 -53.65 -124.81 -88.06
C SER A 131 -54.05 -125.91 -89.18
N ASP A 132 -53.64 -127.24 -89.10
CA ASP A 132 -54.16 -128.60 -89.67
C ASP A 132 -54.03 -129.12 -91.19
N SER A 133 -54.26 -130.40 -91.72
CA SER A 133 -54.15 -131.91 -91.38
C SER A 133 -54.57 -132.99 -92.52
N GLU A 134 -54.31 -134.36 -92.40
CA GLU A 134 -54.83 -135.66 -93.12
C GLU A 134 -54.41 -136.16 -94.58
N SER A 135 -54.62 -137.37 -95.25
CA SER A 135 -54.86 -138.91 -95.11
C SER A 135 -54.78 -139.69 -96.54
N GLU A 136 -55.05 -140.98 -97.01
CA GLU A 136 -55.51 -142.42 -96.68
C GLU A 136 -55.35 -143.50 -97.90
N SER A 137 -55.51 -144.87 -97.74
CA SER A 137 -56.13 -145.96 -98.65
C SER A 137 -55.46 -147.24 -99.39
N PHE A 138 -56.24 -148.20 -100.04
CA PHE A 138 -56.00 -149.72 -100.28
C PHE A 138 -56.32 -150.51 -101.68
N ASN A 139 -55.83 -151.80 -101.91
CA ASN A 139 -56.42 -153.11 -102.53
C ASN A 139 -56.25 -153.80 -104.01
N SER A 140 -56.11 -155.18 -104.09
CA SER A 140 -56.60 -156.32 -105.05
C SER A 140 -55.93 -156.96 -106.39
N SER A 141 -56.50 -158.05 -107.05
CA SER A 141 -55.84 -159.14 -107.94
C SER A 141 -56.65 -160.00 -109.07
N VAL A 142 -56.00 -160.94 -109.87
CA VAL A 142 -56.46 -162.23 -110.64
C VAL A 142 -56.52 -162.39 -112.24
N ASN A 143 -56.30 -163.63 -112.85
CA ASN A 143 -56.74 -164.31 -114.18
C ASN A 143 -55.63 -165.02 -115.10
N LEU A 144 -55.74 -165.89 -116.18
CA LEU A 144 -56.57 -167.06 -116.74
C LEU A 144 -55.96 -167.78 -118.05
N GLY A 145 -56.37 -169.02 -118.53
CA GLY A 145 -56.03 -169.66 -119.89
C GLY A 145 -56.39 -171.20 -120.17
N PRO A 146 -56.52 -171.79 -121.43
CA PRO A 146 -57.44 -172.96 -121.70
C PRO A 146 -57.10 -174.23 -122.61
N ARG A 147 -57.89 -175.34 -122.40
CA ARG A 147 -58.32 -176.50 -123.32
C ARG A 147 -57.34 -177.73 -123.49
N VAL A 148 -57.61 -178.98 -124.01
CA VAL A 148 -58.63 -179.67 -124.90
C VAL A 148 -59.08 -181.14 -124.49
N ASN A 149 -59.10 -182.18 -125.37
CA ASN A 149 -59.82 -183.51 -125.32
C ASN A 149 -58.87 -184.75 -125.61
N THR A 150 -59.18 -186.08 -125.83
CA THR A 150 -60.36 -186.89 -126.33
C THR A 150 -60.30 -188.43 -125.94
N ASP A 151 -60.81 -189.40 -126.76
CA ASP A 151 -61.28 -190.78 -126.39
C ASP A 151 -60.33 -192.03 -126.53
N SER A 152 -60.65 -193.06 -125.72
CA SER A 152 -60.50 -194.55 -125.83
C SER A 152 -59.24 -195.28 -126.36
N GLN A 153 -58.75 -196.22 -125.53
CA GLN A 153 -58.01 -197.47 -125.85
C GLN A 153 -56.63 -197.45 -126.53
N VAL A 154 -55.81 -196.40 -126.35
CA VAL A 154 -54.32 -196.51 -126.42
C VAL A 154 -53.65 -195.88 -125.17
N LEU A 155 -54.40 -195.81 -124.06
CA LEU A 155 -54.17 -194.91 -122.93
C LEU A 155 -53.00 -195.25 -121.98
N GLN A 156 -52.22 -196.30 -122.23
CA GLN A 156 -51.25 -196.83 -121.24
C GLN A 156 -49.76 -196.62 -121.59
N GLN A 157 -49.42 -195.89 -122.67
CA GLN A 157 -48.02 -195.65 -123.06
C GLN A 157 -47.61 -194.18 -123.22
N LYS A 158 -48.53 -193.21 -123.09
CA LYS A 158 -48.21 -191.77 -123.27
C LYS A 158 -48.19 -190.93 -121.99
N ILE A 159 -48.50 -191.53 -120.84
CA ILE A 159 -48.43 -190.88 -119.52
C ILE A 159 -46.97 -190.67 -119.09
N THR A 160 -46.12 -191.68 -119.32
CA THR A 160 -44.71 -191.73 -118.89
C THR A 160 -43.79 -190.69 -119.56
N GLU A 161 -44.24 -190.06 -120.64
CA GLU A 161 -43.45 -189.08 -121.41
C GLU A 161 -43.66 -187.66 -120.84
N LEU A 162 -44.92 -187.24 -120.66
CA LEU A 162 -45.29 -185.93 -120.10
C LEU A 162 -44.90 -185.75 -118.62
N GLU A 163 -44.78 -186.84 -117.85
CA GLU A 163 -44.23 -186.79 -116.48
C GLU A 163 -42.76 -186.33 -116.43
N THR A 164 -42.03 -186.38 -117.54
CA THR A 164 -40.65 -185.87 -117.64
C THR A 164 -40.60 -184.37 -117.93
N GLU A 165 -41.47 -183.86 -118.82
CA GLU A 165 -41.58 -182.43 -119.13
C GLU A 165 -42.06 -181.61 -117.92
N LEU A 166 -43.04 -182.14 -117.15
CA LEU A 166 -43.50 -181.51 -115.91
C LEU A 166 -42.38 -181.34 -114.86
N ARG A 167 -41.32 -182.16 -114.94
CA ARG A 167 -40.16 -182.07 -114.05
C ARG A 167 -39.22 -180.94 -114.44
N ALA A 168 -38.99 -180.72 -115.74
CA ALA A 168 -38.09 -179.67 -116.23
C ALA A 168 -38.59 -178.26 -115.85
N VAL A 169 -39.87 -177.95 -116.11
CA VAL A 169 -40.47 -176.64 -115.79
C VAL A 169 -40.43 -176.33 -114.28
N LYS A 170 -40.45 -177.38 -113.44
CA LYS A 170 -40.39 -177.24 -111.98
C LYS A 170 -39.01 -176.81 -111.47
N ASP A 171 -37.94 -177.15 -112.18
CA ASP A 171 -36.59 -176.71 -111.81
C ASP A 171 -36.22 -175.35 -112.43
N GLU A 172 -36.83 -174.94 -113.55
CA GLU A 172 -36.75 -173.54 -114.02
C GLU A 172 -37.35 -172.56 -112.99
N LEU A 173 -38.52 -172.87 -112.41
CA LEU A 173 -39.17 -172.03 -111.41
C LEU A 173 -38.24 -171.70 -110.22
N ARG A 174 -37.47 -172.70 -109.76
CA ARG A 174 -36.50 -172.55 -108.65
C ARG A 174 -35.36 -171.58 -108.96
N THR A 175 -34.93 -171.49 -110.21
CA THR A 175 -33.89 -170.51 -110.60
C THR A 175 -34.45 -169.08 -110.53
N ARG A 176 -35.69 -168.89 -111.00
CA ARG A 176 -36.42 -167.61 -110.91
C ARG A 176 -36.71 -167.14 -109.49
N GLU A 177 -36.91 -168.08 -108.56
CA GLU A 177 -37.08 -167.77 -107.13
C GLU A 177 -35.76 -167.29 -106.49
N ALA A 178 -34.60 -167.79 -106.94
CA ALA A 178 -33.30 -167.40 -106.39
C ALA A 178 -32.89 -165.96 -106.79
N ASP A 179 -33.07 -165.58 -108.06
CA ASP A 179 -32.73 -164.23 -108.56
C ASP A 179 -33.47 -163.12 -107.79
N LEU A 180 -34.74 -163.36 -107.45
CA LEU A 180 -35.62 -162.37 -106.82
C LEU A 180 -35.24 -162.09 -105.36
N GLU A 181 -34.71 -163.10 -104.65
CA GLU A 181 -34.23 -162.92 -103.28
C GLU A 181 -32.88 -162.19 -103.23
N GLN A 182 -32.10 -162.20 -104.31
CA GLN A 182 -30.81 -161.49 -104.39
C GLN A 182 -30.98 -159.96 -104.51
N GLU A 183 -31.97 -159.46 -105.26
CA GLU A 183 -32.21 -158.01 -105.33
C GLU A 183 -32.83 -157.41 -104.05
N LYS A 184 -33.58 -158.21 -103.27
CA LYS A 184 -34.00 -157.80 -101.91
C LYS A 184 -32.83 -157.36 -101.04
N ILE A 185 -31.72 -158.11 -101.08
CA ILE A 185 -30.50 -157.82 -100.30
C ILE A 185 -29.93 -156.45 -100.70
N ARG A 186 -29.95 -156.15 -102.01
CA ARG A 186 -29.46 -154.89 -102.60
C ARG A 186 -30.25 -153.66 -102.14
N GLY A 187 -31.57 -153.81 -101.97
CA GLY A 187 -32.44 -152.75 -101.44
C GLY A 187 -32.10 -152.35 -99.99
N VAL A 188 -31.75 -153.32 -99.14
CA VAL A 188 -31.40 -153.09 -97.73
C VAL A 188 -30.08 -152.32 -97.60
N GLU A 189 -29.09 -152.64 -98.43
CA GLU A 189 -27.77 -151.98 -98.47
C GLU A 189 -27.88 -150.46 -98.69
N LEU A 190 -28.73 -150.04 -99.65
CA LEU A 190 -28.95 -148.62 -99.96
C LEU A 190 -29.68 -147.88 -98.84
N GLN A 191 -30.67 -148.52 -98.21
CA GLN A 191 -31.42 -147.94 -97.09
C GLN A 191 -30.50 -147.57 -95.92
N MET A 192 -29.46 -148.37 -95.67
CA MET A 192 -28.49 -148.16 -94.59
C MET A 192 -27.48 -147.04 -94.86
N GLN A 193 -27.29 -146.62 -96.12
CA GLN A 193 -26.46 -145.44 -96.44
C GLN A 193 -27.22 -144.13 -96.23
N ILE A 194 -28.53 -144.12 -96.53
CA ILE A 194 -29.39 -142.93 -96.39
C ILE A 194 -29.51 -142.52 -94.91
N THR A 195 -29.77 -143.47 -94.01
CA THR A 195 -29.87 -143.21 -92.56
C THR A 195 -28.57 -142.62 -91.97
N LYS A 196 -27.42 -143.08 -92.45
CA LYS A 196 -26.09 -142.62 -92.01
C LYS A 196 -25.72 -141.21 -92.48
N LEU A 197 -26.35 -140.71 -93.54
CA LEU A 197 -26.22 -139.31 -93.96
C LEU A 197 -27.16 -138.41 -93.15
N GLY A 198 -28.40 -138.86 -92.88
CA GLY A 198 -29.38 -138.10 -92.09
C GLY A 198 -28.90 -137.73 -90.69
N THR A 199 -28.24 -138.65 -89.97
CA THR A 199 -27.70 -138.36 -88.64
C THR A 199 -26.62 -137.28 -88.66
N ARG A 200 -25.73 -137.30 -89.65
CA ARG A 200 -24.63 -136.32 -89.77
C ARG A 200 -25.09 -134.91 -90.14
N VAL A 201 -26.25 -134.77 -90.79
CA VAL A 201 -26.88 -133.46 -91.04
C VAL A 201 -27.43 -132.91 -89.73
N SER A 202 -28.20 -133.70 -88.99
CA SER A 202 -28.74 -133.29 -87.67
C SER A 202 -27.63 -132.95 -86.65
N GLU A 203 -26.51 -133.68 -86.65
CA GLU A 203 -25.32 -133.32 -85.84
C GLU A 203 -24.70 -131.97 -86.23
N ALA A 204 -24.79 -131.57 -87.50
CA ALA A 204 -24.28 -130.28 -87.98
C ALA A 204 -25.24 -129.13 -87.63
N ASP A 205 -26.54 -129.31 -87.87
CA ASP A 205 -27.56 -128.29 -87.60
C ASP A 205 -27.63 -127.94 -86.10
N ASN A 206 -27.63 -128.95 -85.22
CA ASN A 206 -27.55 -128.75 -83.77
C ASN A 206 -26.31 -127.94 -83.34
N LYS A 207 -25.20 -128.06 -84.09
CA LYS A 207 -23.95 -127.35 -83.82
C LYS A 207 -23.97 -125.90 -84.32
N VAL A 208 -24.77 -125.60 -85.35
CA VAL A 208 -25.04 -124.24 -85.81
C VAL A 208 -25.94 -123.52 -84.81
N VAL A 209 -26.99 -124.19 -84.28
CA VAL A 209 -27.88 -123.63 -83.24
C VAL A 209 -27.07 -123.22 -82.00
N MET A 210 -26.27 -124.13 -81.44
CA MET A 210 -25.39 -123.86 -80.30
C MET A 210 -24.50 -122.61 -80.51
N LEU A 211 -23.90 -122.46 -81.70
CA LEU A 211 -23.01 -121.32 -82.00
C LEU A 211 -23.77 -120.00 -82.21
N LEU A 212 -25.03 -120.05 -82.65
CA LEU A 212 -25.89 -118.87 -82.72
C LEU A 212 -26.33 -118.44 -81.31
N GLU A 213 -26.69 -119.38 -80.44
CA GLU A 213 -27.02 -119.11 -79.03
C GLU A 213 -25.81 -118.54 -78.26
N GLU A 214 -24.60 -119.10 -78.47
CA GLU A 214 -23.36 -118.55 -77.90
C GLU A 214 -23.08 -117.11 -78.39
N LEU A 215 -23.27 -116.83 -79.69
CA LEU A 215 -23.08 -115.49 -80.24
C LEU A 215 -24.13 -114.49 -79.75
N GLU A 216 -25.40 -114.90 -79.61
CA GLU A 216 -26.47 -114.05 -79.08
C GLU A 216 -26.18 -113.67 -77.62
N VAL A 217 -25.80 -114.63 -76.78
CA VAL A 217 -25.35 -114.40 -75.39
C VAL A 217 -24.14 -113.46 -75.33
N ILE A 218 -23.16 -113.59 -76.24
CA ILE A 218 -22.01 -112.68 -76.31
C ILE A 218 -22.45 -111.27 -76.72
N THR A 219 -23.38 -111.12 -77.67
CA THR A 219 -23.90 -109.79 -78.05
C THR A 219 -24.71 -109.13 -76.93
N GLU A 220 -25.50 -109.88 -76.16
CA GLU A 220 -26.25 -109.33 -75.02
C GLU A 220 -25.33 -108.97 -73.85
N SER A 221 -24.30 -109.78 -73.61
CA SER A 221 -23.22 -109.48 -72.66
C SER A 221 -22.45 -108.21 -73.06
N LEU A 222 -22.17 -108.01 -74.35
CA LEU A 222 -21.57 -106.78 -74.87
C LEU A 222 -22.49 -105.56 -74.74
N LYS A 223 -23.79 -105.68 -75.06
CA LYS A 223 -24.77 -104.60 -74.84
C LYS A 223 -24.78 -104.18 -73.38
N ALA A 224 -24.95 -105.13 -72.46
CA ALA A 224 -24.92 -104.87 -71.02
C ALA A 224 -23.60 -104.20 -70.59
N SER A 225 -22.46 -104.68 -71.08
CA SER A 225 -21.15 -104.05 -70.81
C SER A 225 -21.03 -102.64 -71.39
N THR A 226 -21.63 -102.33 -72.54
CA THR A 226 -21.66 -100.95 -73.08
C THR A 226 -22.63 -100.04 -72.34
N GLU A 227 -23.77 -100.56 -71.88
CA GLU A 227 -24.67 -99.80 -71.02
C GLU A 227 -24.01 -99.50 -69.67
N ASP A 228 -23.31 -100.44 -69.08
CA ASP A 228 -22.60 -100.25 -67.80
C ASP A 228 -21.38 -99.32 -67.98
N ALA A 229 -20.68 -99.38 -69.11
CA ALA A 229 -19.67 -98.38 -69.47
C ALA A 229 -20.28 -96.97 -69.61
N ASN A 230 -21.47 -96.85 -70.22
CA ASN A 230 -22.18 -95.58 -70.34
C ASN A 230 -22.70 -95.05 -68.99
N LYS A 231 -23.20 -95.94 -68.10
CA LYS A 231 -23.58 -95.61 -66.71
C LYS A 231 -22.36 -95.14 -65.89
N LEU A 232 -21.21 -95.78 -66.07
CA LEU A 232 -19.95 -95.34 -65.46
C LEU A 232 -19.45 -94.03 -66.04
N HIS A 233 -19.64 -93.78 -67.34
CA HIS A 233 -19.24 -92.52 -67.98
C HIS A 233 -20.09 -91.34 -67.51
N SER A 234 -21.42 -91.48 -67.42
CA SER A 234 -22.30 -90.42 -66.90
C SER A 234 -22.14 -90.21 -65.39
N LEU A 235 -21.88 -91.27 -64.62
CA LEU A 235 -21.51 -91.13 -63.20
C LEU A 235 -20.17 -90.40 -63.04
N LEU A 236 -19.20 -90.67 -63.93
CA LEU A 236 -17.93 -89.95 -63.96
C LEU A 236 -18.14 -88.47 -64.33
N GLU A 237 -18.96 -88.17 -65.33
CA GLU A 237 -19.31 -86.81 -65.77
C GLU A 237 -19.95 -86.00 -64.63
N VAL A 238 -20.98 -86.54 -63.97
CA VAL A 238 -21.58 -85.92 -62.77
C VAL A 238 -20.54 -85.72 -61.66
N SER A 239 -19.65 -86.70 -61.41
CA SER A 239 -18.59 -86.53 -60.40
C SER A 239 -17.57 -85.45 -60.77
N GLN A 240 -17.34 -85.19 -62.07
CA GLN A 240 -16.47 -84.11 -62.55
C GLN A 240 -17.15 -82.74 -62.40
N GLU A 241 -18.47 -82.65 -62.64
CA GLU A 241 -19.26 -81.45 -62.35
C GLU A 241 -19.29 -81.14 -60.84
N GLU A 242 -19.47 -82.16 -59.98
CA GLU A 242 -19.40 -82.01 -58.52
C GLU A 242 -18.00 -81.55 -58.05
N ILE A 243 -16.92 -82.12 -58.60
CA ILE A 243 -15.55 -81.67 -58.31
C ILE A 243 -15.35 -80.21 -58.74
N ALA A 244 -15.75 -79.83 -59.95
CA ALA A 244 -15.60 -78.46 -60.44
C ALA A 244 -16.41 -77.45 -59.60
N LEU A 245 -17.61 -77.83 -59.14
CA LEU A 245 -18.41 -77.01 -58.22
C LEU A 245 -17.72 -76.85 -56.85
N LEU A 246 -17.15 -77.93 -56.31
CA LEU A 246 -16.40 -77.91 -55.05
C LEU A 246 -15.09 -77.10 -55.18
N GLU A 247 -14.41 -77.13 -56.32
CA GLU A 247 -13.24 -76.27 -56.60
C GLU A 247 -13.62 -74.79 -56.60
N VAL A 248 -14.73 -74.41 -57.27
CA VAL A 248 -15.22 -73.02 -57.27
C VAL A 248 -15.64 -72.55 -55.87
N GLN A 249 -16.29 -73.43 -55.08
CA GLN A 249 -16.63 -73.13 -53.68
C GLN A 249 -15.36 -72.97 -52.83
N LEU A 250 -14.41 -73.89 -52.94
CA LEU A 250 -13.12 -73.84 -52.25
C LEU A 250 -12.34 -72.57 -52.60
N ASP A 251 -12.35 -72.13 -53.85
CA ASP A 251 -11.71 -70.88 -54.29
C ASP A 251 -12.49 -69.62 -53.88
N SER A 252 -13.78 -69.74 -53.55
CA SER A 252 -14.54 -68.67 -52.88
C SER A 252 -14.18 -68.57 -51.40
N GLU A 253 -14.05 -69.69 -50.69
CA GLU A 253 -13.65 -69.69 -49.28
C GLU A 253 -12.17 -69.32 -49.09
N LYS A 254 -11.26 -69.74 -49.98
CA LYS A 254 -9.86 -69.22 -49.99
C LYS A 254 -9.83 -67.68 -50.06
N ARG A 255 -10.64 -67.07 -50.94
CA ARG A 255 -10.73 -65.60 -51.06
C ARG A 255 -11.37 -64.96 -49.83
N HIS A 256 -12.37 -65.59 -49.23
CA HIS A 256 -12.98 -65.11 -47.99
C HIS A 256 -12.01 -65.18 -46.81
N VAL A 257 -11.27 -66.29 -46.66
CA VAL A 257 -10.19 -66.46 -45.68
C VAL A 257 -9.08 -65.43 -45.88
N LEU A 258 -8.65 -65.15 -47.11
CA LEU A 258 -7.70 -64.06 -47.40
C LEU A 258 -8.26 -62.68 -46.98
N GLY A 259 -9.53 -62.38 -47.27
CA GLY A 259 -10.18 -61.15 -46.83
C GLY A 259 -10.34 -61.04 -45.30
N LEU A 260 -10.39 -62.17 -44.59
CA LEU A 260 -10.32 -62.20 -43.12
C LEU A 260 -8.88 -62.03 -42.60
N GLN A 261 -7.90 -62.64 -43.27
CA GLN A 261 -6.47 -62.49 -43.00
C GLN A 261 -6.05 -61.01 -43.07
N GLU A 262 -6.36 -60.33 -44.17
CA GLU A 262 -6.12 -58.88 -44.36
C GLU A 262 -6.82 -57.99 -43.32
N ARG A 263 -7.93 -58.45 -42.73
CA ARG A 263 -8.60 -57.73 -41.63
C ARG A 263 -7.90 -57.96 -40.30
N ILE A 264 -7.47 -59.19 -40.02
CA ILE A 264 -6.70 -59.54 -38.82
C ILE A 264 -5.37 -58.78 -38.82
N GLU A 265 -4.67 -58.73 -39.94
CA GLU A 265 -3.40 -58.02 -40.09
C GLU A 265 -3.54 -56.50 -39.89
N ARG A 266 -4.62 -55.89 -40.41
CA ARG A 266 -4.93 -54.48 -40.15
C ARG A 266 -5.29 -54.21 -38.69
N TYR A 267 -6.15 -55.01 -38.07
CA TYR A 267 -6.46 -54.84 -36.65
C TYR A 267 -5.24 -55.09 -35.75
N ALA A 268 -4.30 -55.96 -36.14
CA ALA A 268 -3.04 -56.15 -35.44
C ALA A 268 -2.13 -54.91 -35.53
N ALA A 269 -2.09 -54.24 -36.69
CA ALA A 269 -1.40 -52.96 -36.85
C ALA A 269 -2.08 -51.84 -36.03
N ASP A 270 -3.41 -51.69 -36.13
CA ASP A 270 -4.19 -50.73 -35.34
C ASP A 270 -3.97 -50.88 -33.83
N ILE A 271 -3.84 -52.12 -33.34
CA ILE A 271 -3.53 -52.43 -31.93
C ILE A 271 -2.08 -52.05 -31.60
N SER A 272 -1.11 -52.39 -32.46
CA SER A 272 0.30 -52.04 -32.25
C SER A 272 0.53 -50.52 -32.17
N ASP A 273 -0.14 -49.74 -33.02
CA ASP A 273 -0.06 -48.28 -33.01
C ASP A 273 -0.71 -47.70 -31.73
N ARG A 274 -1.87 -48.24 -31.32
CA ARG A 274 -2.53 -47.90 -30.05
C ARG A 274 -1.70 -48.27 -28.83
N ASP A 275 -0.97 -49.38 -28.85
CA ASP A 275 -0.07 -49.78 -27.76
C ASP A 275 1.17 -48.87 -27.69
N HIS A 276 1.68 -48.41 -28.84
CA HIS A 276 2.76 -47.42 -28.89
C HIS A 276 2.32 -46.06 -28.32
N GLU A 277 1.17 -45.55 -28.75
CA GLU A 277 0.56 -44.31 -28.23
C GLU A 277 0.28 -44.40 -26.72
N ASN A 278 -0.22 -45.54 -26.22
CA ASN A 278 -0.37 -45.80 -24.78
C ASN A 278 0.98 -45.82 -24.03
N GLY A 279 2.07 -46.19 -24.70
CA GLY A 279 3.44 -46.10 -24.18
C GLY A 279 3.91 -44.65 -24.05
N GLU A 280 3.78 -43.86 -25.11
CA GLU A 280 4.14 -42.43 -25.12
C GLU A 280 3.32 -41.62 -24.09
N LEU A 281 2.00 -41.84 -24.04
CA LEU A 281 1.12 -41.19 -23.07
C LEU A 281 1.45 -41.55 -21.62
N LYS A 282 1.93 -42.78 -21.35
CA LYS A 282 2.44 -43.15 -20.01
C LYS A 282 3.73 -42.43 -19.66
N LEU A 283 4.67 -42.32 -20.59
CA LEU A 283 5.93 -41.60 -20.38
C LEU A 283 5.66 -40.12 -20.09
N ALA A 284 4.86 -39.46 -20.94
CA ALA A 284 4.46 -38.06 -20.75
C ALA A 284 3.72 -37.83 -19.41
N LEU A 285 2.91 -38.80 -18.95
CA LEU A 285 2.25 -38.74 -17.65
C LEU A 285 3.24 -38.87 -16.48
N TYR A 286 4.25 -39.74 -16.59
CA TYR A 286 5.30 -39.84 -15.57
C TYR A 286 6.18 -38.58 -15.52
N ASP A 287 6.58 -38.03 -16.67
CA ASP A 287 7.36 -36.79 -16.76
C ASP A 287 6.60 -35.60 -16.14
N ALA A 288 5.31 -35.47 -16.46
CA ALA A 288 4.43 -34.45 -15.88
C ALA A 288 4.22 -34.65 -14.36
N GLN A 289 4.10 -35.90 -13.91
CA GLN A 289 3.99 -36.22 -12.48
C GLN A 289 5.29 -35.87 -11.72
N GLU A 290 6.47 -36.11 -12.30
CA GLU A 290 7.74 -35.73 -11.69
C GLU A 290 7.92 -34.20 -11.69
N GLN A 291 7.59 -33.51 -12.79
CA GLN A 291 7.61 -32.05 -12.84
C GLN A 291 6.69 -31.43 -11.78
N TYR A 292 5.44 -31.87 -11.68
CA TYR A 292 4.51 -31.42 -10.64
C TYR A 292 5.07 -31.68 -9.22
N SER A 293 5.77 -32.80 -9.02
CA SER A 293 6.40 -33.13 -7.74
C SER A 293 7.58 -32.19 -7.41
N ARG A 294 8.40 -31.82 -8.41
CA ARG A 294 9.48 -30.82 -8.27
C ARG A 294 8.93 -29.43 -7.98
N GLU A 295 7.94 -28.96 -8.75
CA GLU A 295 7.29 -27.65 -8.57
C GLU A 295 6.61 -27.55 -7.20
N LYS A 296 5.91 -28.60 -6.76
CA LYS A 296 5.31 -28.68 -5.43
C LYS A 296 6.37 -28.59 -4.31
N ALA A 297 7.50 -29.27 -4.46
CA ALA A 297 8.59 -29.20 -3.48
C ALA A 297 9.23 -27.80 -3.43
N GLN A 298 9.41 -27.14 -4.58
CA GLN A 298 9.88 -25.76 -4.67
C GLN A 298 8.92 -24.79 -3.96
N LEU A 299 7.62 -24.83 -4.30
CA LEU A 299 6.60 -24.01 -3.65
C LEU A 299 6.53 -24.25 -2.13
N GLN A 300 6.73 -25.47 -1.66
CA GLN A 300 6.82 -25.77 -0.22
C GLN A 300 8.07 -25.15 0.43
N SER A 301 9.22 -25.16 -0.24
CA SER A 301 10.43 -24.46 0.21
C SER A 301 10.21 -22.95 0.29
N ASP A 302 9.59 -22.35 -0.74
CA ASP A 302 9.35 -20.91 -0.81
C ASP A 302 8.35 -20.45 0.26
N ILE A 303 7.27 -21.21 0.48
CA ILE A 303 6.32 -20.96 1.58
C ILE A 303 7.01 -21.00 2.95
N LEU A 304 7.92 -21.96 3.18
CA LEU A 304 8.69 -22.03 4.43
C LEU A 304 9.66 -20.85 4.57
N SER A 305 10.33 -20.44 3.49
CA SER A 305 11.21 -19.26 3.49
C SER A 305 10.46 -17.98 3.81
N MET A 306 9.35 -17.71 3.11
CA MET A 306 8.51 -16.53 3.36
C MET A 306 7.87 -16.55 4.75
N SER A 307 7.51 -17.71 5.28
CA SER A 307 7.00 -17.85 6.66
C SER A 307 8.07 -17.50 7.71
N ASN A 308 9.32 -17.92 7.51
CA ASN A 308 10.44 -17.57 8.37
C ASN A 308 10.76 -16.06 8.31
N GLU A 309 10.76 -15.46 7.12
CA GLU A 309 10.94 -14.02 6.96
C GLU A 309 9.79 -13.23 7.61
N GLN A 310 8.54 -13.66 7.42
CA GLN A 310 7.38 -13.07 8.09
C GLN A 310 7.50 -13.17 9.62
N ALA A 311 8.01 -14.27 10.17
CA ALA A 311 8.26 -14.41 11.61
C ALA A 311 9.34 -13.42 12.11
N TYR A 312 10.44 -13.28 11.37
CA TYR A 312 11.52 -12.33 11.67
C TYR A 312 11.05 -10.86 11.60
N LEU A 313 10.29 -10.49 10.56
CA LEU A 313 9.74 -9.14 10.43
C LEU A 313 8.73 -8.85 11.56
N ASN A 314 7.94 -9.83 12.00
CA ASN A 314 7.03 -9.68 13.14
C ASN A 314 7.75 -9.50 14.48
N THR A 315 8.87 -10.18 14.72
CA THR A 315 9.65 -9.95 15.96
C THR A 315 10.34 -8.59 15.93
N ARG A 316 10.90 -8.18 14.78
CA ARG A 316 11.50 -6.86 14.60
C ARG A 316 10.49 -5.72 14.72
N LEU A 317 9.26 -5.91 14.24
CA LEU A 317 8.18 -4.94 14.39
C LEU A 317 7.84 -4.73 15.88
N LYS A 318 7.68 -5.81 16.66
CA LYS A 318 7.41 -5.74 18.11
C LYS A 318 8.53 -5.08 18.90
N GLU A 319 9.79 -5.30 18.51
CA GLU A 319 10.95 -4.60 19.09
C GLU A 319 10.85 -3.08 18.86
N LEU A 320 10.48 -2.66 17.64
CA LEU A 320 10.30 -1.25 17.29
C LEU A 320 9.08 -0.63 17.98
N GLU A 321 7.97 -1.36 18.16
CA GLU A 321 6.81 -0.90 18.94
C GLU A 321 7.17 -0.66 20.42
N LEU A 322 7.93 -1.58 21.03
CA LEU A 322 8.41 -1.44 22.41
C LEU A 322 9.36 -0.25 22.56
N ARG A 323 10.31 -0.09 21.63
CA ARG A 323 11.24 1.04 21.60
C ARG A 323 10.54 2.38 21.30
N GLY A 324 9.44 2.36 20.53
CA GLY A 324 8.58 3.52 20.32
C GLY A 324 7.96 4.00 21.63
N LYS A 325 7.33 3.09 22.38
CA LYS A 325 6.75 3.37 23.70
C LYS A 325 7.80 3.87 24.70
N GLU A 326 8.97 3.23 24.74
CA GLU A 326 10.08 3.64 25.61
C GLU A 326 10.60 5.06 25.30
N LEU A 327 10.42 5.56 24.07
CA LEU A 327 10.74 6.93 23.69
C LEU A 327 9.58 7.90 23.97
N GLU A 328 8.33 7.46 23.77
CA GLU A 328 7.11 8.21 24.09
C GLU A 328 7.02 8.49 25.61
N ASP A 329 7.23 7.48 26.46
CA ASP A 329 7.32 7.61 27.92
C ASP A 329 8.40 8.62 28.34
N LYS A 330 9.55 8.64 27.65
CA LYS A 330 10.64 9.58 27.91
C LYS A 330 10.32 11.00 27.47
N ILE A 331 9.57 11.18 26.39
CA ILE A 331 9.10 12.50 25.94
C ILE A 331 8.13 13.06 26.99
N VAL A 332 7.11 12.29 27.40
CA VAL A 332 6.14 12.70 28.43
C VAL A 332 6.85 13.03 29.75
N LEU A 333 7.85 12.25 30.17
CA LEU A 333 8.65 12.56 31.36
C LEU A 333 9.43 13.88 31.23
N ARG A 334 10.04 14.16 30.07
CA ARG A 334 10.75 15.43 29.84
C ARG A 334 9.81 16.63 29.75
N GLU A 335 8.61 16.45 29.21
CA GLU A 335 7.57 17.49 29.19
C GLU A 335 7.08 17.81 30.61
N ALA A 336 6.93 16.80 31.48
CA ALA A 336 6.63 16.99 32.90
C ALA A 336 7.77 17.70 33.66
N GLU A 337 9.04 17.32 33.43
CA GLU A 337 10.20 18.01 34.00
C GLU A 337 10.28 19.48 33.55
N ASN A 338 10.06 19.74 32.26
CA ASN A 338 10.14 21.10 31.69
C ASN A 338 9.01 22.01 32.19
N THR A 339 7.77 21.51 32.25
CA THR A 339 6.63 22.29 32.76
C THR A 339 6.76 22.61 34.26
N GLU A 340 7.32 21.72 35.06
CA GLU A 340 7.66 22.00 36.46
C GLU A 340 8.81 23.02 36.58
N MET A 341 9.83 22.95 35.71
CA MET A 341 10.92 23.92 35.65
C MET A 341 10.42 25.33 35.26
N GLU A 342 9.56 25.43 34.24
CA GLU A 342 8.88 26.67 33.85
C GLU A 342 8.03 27.24 35.00
N ARG A 343 7.28 26.39 35.71
CA ARG A 343 6.48 26.79 36.88
C ARG A 343 7.36 27.32 38.02
N LEU A 344 8.52 26.72 38.26
CA LEU A 344 9.48 27.17 39.28
C LEU A 344 10.14 28.50 38.89
N HIS A 345 10.52 28.68 37.61
CA HIS A 345 11.05 29.95 37.12
C HIS A 345 10.01 31.08 37.19
N ALA A 346 8.77 30.84 36.74
CA ALA A 346 7.69 31.83 36.85
C ALA A 346 7.44 32.24 38.32
N ALA A 347 7.51 31.30 39.26
CA ALA A 347 7.40 31.61 40.69
C ALA A 347 8.58 32.47 41.20
N GLN A 348 9.81 32.21 40.74
CA GLN A 348 10.99 33.03 41.07
C GLN A 348 10.92 34.44 40.46
N GLU A 349 10.45 34.56 39.22
CA GLU A 349 10.23 35.87 38.59
C GLU A 349 9.17 36.69 39.35
N MET A 350 8.08 36.04 39.79
CA MET A 350 7.05 36.70 40.61
C MET A 350 7.58 37.17 41.97
N THR A 351 8.43 36.38 42.67
CA THR A 351 9.01 36.84 43.95
C THR A 351 10.00 37.98 43.74
N LEU A 352 10.93 37.87 42.79
CA LEU A 352 11.88 38.94 42.46
C LEU A 352 11.18 40.23 42.01
N GLN A 353 10.13 40.13 41.19
CA GLN A 353 9.33 41.28 40.79
C GLN A 353 8.58 41.91 41.98
N GLY A 354 8.14 41.10 42.94
CA GLY A 354 7.61 41.56 44.22
C GLY A 354 8.64 42.32 45.06
N GLU A 355 9.86 41.80 45.19
CA GLU A 355 10.95 42.46 45.92
C GLU A 355 11.39 43.78 45.27
N ILE A 356 11.51 43.79 43.93
CA ILE A 356 11.78 45.01 43.16
C ILE A 356 10.69 46.06 43.41
N ASN A 357 9.43 45.67 43.53
CA ASN A 357 8.34 46.60 43.81
C ASN A 357 8.35 47.09 45.26
N ARG A 358 8.67 46.23 46.25
CA ARG A 358 8.92 46.65 47.65
C ARG A 358 10.04 47.69 47.74
N LEU A 359 11.19 47.40 47.12
CA LEU A 359 12.35 48.29 47.14
C LEU A 359 12.11 49.63 46.41
N LYS A 360 11.28 49.66 45.36
CA LYS A 360 10.82 50.92 44.73
C LYS A 360 10.00 51.78 45.69
N VAL A 361 9.11 51.19 46.49
CA VAL A 361 8.31 51.91 47.49
C VAL A 361 9.23 52.45 48.60
N GLU A 362 10.09 51.61 49.19
CA GLU A 362 11.06 52.06 50.20
C GLU A 362 11.97 53.20 49.69
N LEU A 363 12.35 53.18 48.41
CA LEU A 363 13.19 54.21 47.79
C LEU A 363 12.41 55.52 47.55
N ALA A 364 11.10 55.44 47.26
CA ALA A 364 10.23 56.62 47.19
C ALA A 364 9.99 57.23 48.58
N GLU A 365 9.77 56.39 49.60
CA GLU A 365 9.65 56.84 51.00
C GLU A 365 10.95 57.51 51.48
N ARG A 366 12.12 56.88 51.25
CA ARG A 366 13.43 57.47 51.59
C ARG A 366 13.69 58.78 50.84
N ARG A 367 13.18 58.94 49.61
CA ARG A 367 13.26 60.22 48.87
C ARG A 367 12.51 61.33 49.59
N GLU A 368 11.24 61.12 49.96
CA GLU A 368 10.47 62.15 50.67
C GLU A 368 11.13 62.53 52.00
N HIS A 369 11.66 61.56 52.76
CA HIS A 369 12.40 61.85 53.99
C HIS A 369 13.64 62.74 53.74
N VAL A 370 14.38 62.52 52.65
CA VAL A 370 15.51 63.39 52.26
C VAL A 370 15.02 64.78 51.82
N GLU A 371 13.90 64.87 51.11
CA GLU A 371 13.32 66.17 50.73
C GLU A 371 12.84 66.97 51.95
N VAL A 372 12.24 66.32 52.95
CA VAL A 372 11.90 66.93 54.24
C VAL A 372 13.17 67.40 54.97
N LEU A 373 14.20 66.56 55.06
CA LEU A 373 15.48 66.93 55.69
C LEU A 373 16.18 68.10 54.98
N ASN A 374 16.05 68.23 53.65
CA ASN A 374 16.59 69.38 52.93
C ASN A 374 15.81 70.67 53.24
N LYS A 375 14.47 70.62 53.22
CA LYS A 375 13.59 71.74 53.62
C LYS A 375 13.88 72.19 55.06
N ASP A 376 14.23 71.26 55.95
CA ASP A 376 14.68 71.54 57.31
C ASP A 376 16.08 72.17 57.37
N PHE A 377 17.04 71.64 56.63
CA PHE A 377 18.39 72.19 56.54
C PHE A 377 18.41 73.62 56.00
N ASP A 378 17.66 73.91 54.94
CA ASP A 378 17.54 75.25 54.37
C ASP A 378 16.94 76.25 55.37
N ARG A 379 15.96 75.81 56.18
CA ARG A 379 15.41 76.61 57.29
C ARG A 379 16.43 76.88 58.39
N PHE A 380 17.21 75.87 58.80
CA PHE A 380 18.27 76.06 59.79
C PHE A 380 19.39 76.98 59.28
N LYS A 381 19.74 76.88 58.00
CA LYS A 381 20.70 77.78 57.34
C LYS A 381 20.22 79.22 57.34
N LEU A 382 18.97 79.48 56.93
CA LEU A 382 18.39 80.82 56.97
C LEU A 382 18.37 81.43 58.38
N ASN A 383 18.05 80.61 59.39
CA ASN A 383 18.11 81.04 60.80
C ASN A 383 19.55 81.37 61.26
N TYR A 384 20.56 80.62 60.79
CA TYR A 384 21.97 80.90 61.07
C TYR A 384 22.43 82.21 60.39
N ASP A 385 22.12 82.39 59.11
CA ASP A 385 22.47 83.58 58.34
C ASP A 385 21.84 84.84 58.97
N MET A 386 20.58 84.74 59.44
CA MET A 386 19.89 85.79 60.19
C MET A 386 20.58 86.12 61.54
N LEU A 387 20.91 85.11 62.34
CA LEU A 387 21.57 85.29 63.64
C LEU A 387 22.99 85.89 63.48
N MET A 388 23.71 85.51 62.41
CA MET A 388 25.00 86.10 62.07
C MET A 388 24.88 87.59 61.74
N ALA A 389 23.86 87.98 60.96
CA ALA A 389 23.57 89.38 60.66
C ALA A 389 23.21 90.19 61.92
N GLU A 390 22.44 89.63 62.86
CA GLU A 390 22.19 90.27 64.16
C GLU A 390 23.48 90.46 64.96
N LYS A 391 24.30 89.42 65.08
CA LYS A 391 25.58 89.42 65.80
C LYS A 391 26.58 90.43 65.21
N ASP A 392 26.64 90.58 63.90
CA ASP A 392 27.46 91.61 63.25
C ASP A 392 26.87 93.03 63.44
N GLY A 393 25.54 93.16 63.45
CA GLY A 393 24.84 94.39 63.85
C GLY A 393 25.09 94.80 65.31
N PHE A 394 25.22 93.84 66.23
CA PHE A 394 25.65 94.09 67.61
C PHE A 394 27.14 94.46 67.68
N SER A 395 28.01 93.79 66.91
CA SER A 395 29.43 94.15 66.82
C SER A 395 29.64 95.60 66.35
N ALA A 396 28.89 96.05 65.33
CA ALA A 396 28.92 97.43 64.86
C ALA A 396 28.50 98.44 65.96
N LYS A 397 27.47 98.12 66.75
CA LYS A 397 27.05 98.93 67.91
C LYS A 397 28.13 98.99 68.98
N VAL A 398 28.77 97.85 69.32
CA VAL A 398 29.87 97.78 70.30
C VAL A 398 31.06 98.62 69.84
N ASN A 399 31.48 98.50 68.58
CA ASN A 399 32.58 99.29 68.01
C ASN A 399 32.27 100.80 68.04
N THR A 400 31.02 101.18 67.74
CA THR A 400 30.56 102.58 67.81
C THR A 400 30.58 103.12 69.25
N LEU A 401 30.12 102.32 70.22
CA LEU A 401 30.20 102.69 71.64
C LEU A 401 31.64 102.77 72.14
N MET A 402 32.53 101.86 71.73
CA MET A 402 33.94 101.86 72.07
C MET A 402 34.67 103.11 71.54
N ALA A 403 34.38 103.51 70.30
CA ALA A 403 34.90 104.76 69.73
C ALA A 403 34.40 106.00 70.50
N ASN A 404 33.11 106.01 70.88
CA ASN A 404 32.53 107.09 71.69
C ASN A 404 33.11 107.16 73.12
N VAL A 405 33.42 106.02 73.74
CA VAL A 405 34.10 105.95 75.04
C VAL A 405 35.53 106.47 74.91
N SER A 406 36.31 105.94 73.96
CA SER A 406 37.69 106.40 73.72
C SER A 406 37.76 107.91 73.40
N SER A 407 36.77 108.45 72.66
CA SER A 407 36.65 109.88 72.40
C SER A 407 36.36 110.71 73.66
N ARG A 408 35.63 110.16 74.63
CA ARG A 408 35.40 110.80 75.94
C ARG A 408 36.60 110.67 76.86
N ASP A 409 37.28 109.53 76.86
CA ASP A 409 38.51 109.33 77.62
C ASP A 409 39.60 110.31 77.17
N ASN A 410 39.72 110.55 75.86
CA ASN A 410 40.59 111.59 75.31
C ASN A 410 40.22 113.00 75.79
N GLN A 411 38.92 113.34 75.85
CA GLN A 411 38.44 114.61 76.40
C GLN A 411 38.69 114.74 77.90
N ILE A 412 38.54 113.65 78.66
CA ILE A 412 38.83 113.59 80.10
C ILE A 412 40.32 113.81 80.33
N GLN A 413 41.21 113.12 79.61
CA GLN A 413 42.66 113.31 79.68
C GLN A 413 43.09 114.75 79.30
N GLU A 414 42.36 115.42 78.41
CA GLU A 414 42.58 116.83 78.08
C GLU A 414 42.12 117.78 79.19
N MET A 415 40.95 117.53 79.78
CA MET A 415 40.46 118.25 80.96
C MET A 415 41.39 118.05 82.16
N GLU A 416 41.81 116.82 82.45
CA GLU A 416 42.78 116.49 83.50
C GLU A 416 44.10 117.25 83.29
N ARG A 417 44.63 117.28 82.07
CA ARG A 417 45.84 118.03 81.73
C ARG A 417 45.65 119.54 81.97
N HIS A 418 44.51 120.10 81.60
CA HIS A 418 44.15 121.49 81.90
C HIS A 418 44.05 121.75 83.41
N ILE A 419 43.45 120.83 84.17
CA ILE A 419 43.32 120.92 85.63
C ILE A 419 44.69 120.85 86.32
N HIS A 420 45.59 119.96 85.90
CA HIS A 420 46.96 119.92 86.43
C HIS A 420 47.73 121.22 86.11
N GLN A 421 47.61 121.75 84.89
CA GLN A 421 48.21 123.04 84.53
C GLN A 421 47.62 124.24 85.29
N LEU A 422 46.37 124.17 85.74
CA LEU A 422 45.77 125.20 86.60
C LEU A 422 46.26 125.06 88.05
N HIS A 423 46.36 123.84 88.58
CA HIS A 423 46.92 123.59 89.91
C HIS A 423 48.38 124.07 89.99
N GLN A 424 49.23 123.72 89.02
CA GLN A 424 50.62 124.20 88.97
C GLN A 424 50.70 125.73 89.00
N ARG A 425 49.90 126.44 88.19
CA ARG A 425 49.86 127.91 88.21
C ARG A 425 49.35 128.48 89.54
N HIS A 426 48.42 127.80 90.20
CA HIS A 426 47.97 128.18 91.53
C HIS A 426 49.05 127.98 92.59
N GLU A 427 49.83 126.89 92.53
CA GLU A 427 51.00 126.67 93.41
C GLU A 427 52.09 127.72 93.17
N GLU A 428 52.40 128.04 91.91
CA GLU A 428 53.32 129.12 91.53
C GLU A 428 52.84 130.49 92.05
N LEU A 429 51.54 130.79 91.94
CA LEU A 429 50.92 132.01 92.49
C LEU A 429 50.94 132.03 94.03
N ILE A 430 50.73 130.90 94.70
CA ILE A 430 50.81 130.80 96.17
C ILE A 430 52.24 131.03 96.63
N ALA A 431 53.23 130.37 96.03
CA ALA A 431 54.65 130.59 96.34
C ALA A 431 55.10 132.04 96.08
N GLY A 432 54.62 132.64 94.98
CA GLY A 432 54.80 134.06 94.68
C GLY A 432 54.18 134.96 95.76
N SER A 433 52.92 134.71 96.13
CA SER A 433 52.20 135.43 97.18
C SER A 433 52.89 135.31 98.55
N GLU A 434 53.34 134.12 98.92
CA GLU A 434 54.13 133.91 100.14
C GLU A 434 55.44 134.69 100.13
N SER A 435 56.14 134.75 98.99
CA SER A 435 57.40 135.51 98.88
C SER A 435 57.16 137.01 99.04
N ALA A 436 56.09 137.54 98.44
CA ALA A 436 55.66 138.92 98.61
C ALA A 436 55.21 139.20 100.05
N GLN A 437 54.53 138.25 100.70
CA GLN A 437 54.09 138.36 102.09
C GLN A 437 55.28 138.33 103.06
N LYS A 438 56.29 137.49 102.83
CA LYS A 438 57.56 137.49 103.59
C LYS A 438 58.26 138.85 103.47
N LEU A 439 58.33 139.43 102.26
CA LEU A 439 58.86 140.78 102.05
C LEU A 439 58.02 141.86 102.75
N VAL A 440 56.69 141.72 102.80
CA VAL A 440 55.80 142.63 103.55
C VAL A 440 56.03 142.54 105.06
N GLU A 441 56.25 141.36 105.64
CA GLU A 441 56.60 141.24 107.07
C GLU A 441 58.00 141.79 107.37
N GLU A 442 58.98 141.60 106.47
CA GLU A 442 60.32 142.21 106.58
C GLU A 442 60.24 143.75 106.53
N LEU A 443 59.43 144.31 105.61
CA LEU A 443 59.18 145.75 105.52
C LEU A 443 58.42 146.27 106.75
N LYS A 444 57.46 145.52 107.30
CA LYS A 444 56.77 145.88 108.56
C LYS A 444 57.74 145.93 109.74
N LEU A 445 58.61 144.92 109.89
CA LEU A 445 59.65 144.91 110.92
C LEU A 445 60.57 146.11 110.79
N ARG A 446 60.97 146.46 109.56
CA ARG A 446 61.79 147.64 109.29
C ARG A 446 61.07 148.96 109.57
N ILE A 447 59.77 149.05 109.30
CA ILE A 447 58.91 150.17 109.70
C ILE A 447 58.84 150.25 111.23
N GLU A 448 58.75 149.12 111.94
CA GLU A 448 58.75 149.07 113.40
C GLU A 448 60.08 149.52 114.03
N GLU A 449 61.23 149.16 113.44
CA GLU A 449 62.54 149.68 113.83
C GLU A 449 62.63 151.20 113.63
N LEU A 450 62.21 151.69 112.45
CA LEU A 450 62.21 153.11 112.15
C LEU A 450 61.25 153.89 113.04
N GLN A 451 60.08 153.33 113.36
CA GLN A 451 59.13 153.93 114.30
C GLN A 451 59.72 154.03 115.70
N LYS A 452 60.39 152.98 116.21
CA LYS A 452 61.05 153.02 117.52
C LYS A 452 62.16 154.09 117.59
N GLU A 453 62.89 154.32 116.50
CA GLU A 453 63.87 155.41 116.43
C GLU A 453 63.21 156.80 116.30
N VAL A 454 62.10 156.92 115.56
CA VAL A 454 61.28 158.15 115.50
C VAL A 454 60.68 158.47 116.88
N ASP A 455 60.18 157.49 117.61
CA ASP A 455 59.65 157.64 118.96
C ASP A 455 60.76 158.08 119.93
N ARG A 456 61.96 157.47 119.82
CA ARG A 456 63.15 157.86 120.61
C ARG A 456 63.60 159.30 120.31
N GLN A 457 63.51 159.74 119.06
CA GLN A 457 63.76 161.14 118.67
C GLN A 457 62.64 162.06 119.18
N SER A 458 61.38 161.63 119.14
CA SER A 458 60.22 162.37 119.65
C SER A 458 60.32 162.61 121.16
N VAL A 459 60.76 161.62 121.94
CA VAL A 459 61.04 161.77 123.38
C VAL A 459 62.15 162.81 123.63
N LEU A 460 63.28 162.71 122.91
CA LEU A 460 64.36 163.70 123.02
C LEU A 460 63.91 165.13 122.64
N ILE A 461 63.00 165.27 121.67
CA ILE A 461 62.39 166.55 121.30
C ILE A 461 61.39 167.02 122.36
N MET A 462 60.62 166.12 122.98
CA MET A 462 59.69 166.43 124.06
C MET A 462 60.39 166.92 125.32
N ASP A 463 61.45 166.24 125.76
CA ASP A 463 62.24 166.62 126.94
C ASP A 463 62.86 168.01 126.73
N GLY A 464 63.57 168.20 125.62
CA GLY A 464 64.13 169.49 125.20
C GLY A 464 63.09 170.55 124.80
N ALA A 465 61.79 170.24 124.86
CA ALA A 465 60.69 171.19 124.75
C ALA A 465 60.01 171.45 126.12
N GLU A 466 60.01 170.50 127.05
CA GLU A 466 59.55 170.70 128.42
C GLU A 466 60.56 171.53 129.23
N GLU A 467 61.86 171.33 129.04
CA GLU A 467 62.90 172.23 129.57
C GLU A 467 62.66 173.69 129.16
N LYS A 468 62.34 173.92 127.87
CA LYS A 468 62.00 175.25 127.35
C LYS A 468 60.70 175.78 127.94
N ARG A 469 59.68 174.93 128.14
CA ARG A 469 58.43 175.32 128.81
C ARG A 469 58.64 175.64 130.28
N GLU A 470 59.55 174.98 130.99
CA GLU A 470 59.87 175.26 132.38
C GLU A 470 60.61 176.60 132.55
N VAL A 471 61.58 176.90 131.69
CA VAL A 471 62.20 178.24 131.61
C VAL A 471 61.14 179.33 131.36
N ILE A 472 60.15 179.07 130.50
CA ILE A 472 59.01 179.98 130.27
C ILE A 472 58.11 180.08 131.51
N ARG A 473 57.81 178.99 132.22
CA ARG A 473 57.01 179.02 133.46
C ARG A 473 57.68 179.89 134.53
N GLN A 474 58.99 179.76 134.72
CA GLN A 474 59.76 180.57 135.68
C GLN A 474 59.81 182.06 135.29
N LEU A 475 59.91 182.36 134.00
CA LEU A 475 59.83 183.74 133.48
C LEU A 475 58.42 184.35 133.66
N CYS A 476 57.35 183.57 133.45
CA CYS A 476 55.98 184.02 133.71
C CYS A 476 55.73 184.27 135.21
N PHE A 477 56.23 183.41 136.09
CA PHE A 477 56.03 183.54 137.54
C PHE A 477 56.69 184.82 138.10
N SER A 478 57.89 185.15 137.60
CA SER A 478 58.57 186.42 137.95
C SER A 478 57.86 187.65 137.35
N LEU A 479 57.32 187.56 136.13
CA LEU A 479 56.49 188.62 135.54
C LEU A 479 55.22 188.91 136.35
N GLU A 480 54.50 187.89 136.80
CA GLU A 480 53.27 188.08 137.58
C GLU A 480 53.55 188.72 138.96
N HIS A 481 54.71 188.42 139.57
CA HIS A 481 55.16 189.06 140.81
C HIS A 481 55.43 190.56 140.63
N TYR A 482 56.00 191.01 139.50
CA TYR A 482 56.12 192.44 139.20
C TYR A 482 54.75 193.09 138.91
N ARG A 483 53.82 192.34 138.31
CA ARG A 483 52.48 192.81 137.97
C ARG A 483 51.61 193.05 139.20
N SER A 484 51.69 192.16 140.19
CA SER A 484 51.06 192.30 141.51
C SER A 484 51.50 193.59 142.20
N GLY A 485 52.80 193.80 142.39
CA GLY A 485 53.32 195.02 143.04
C GLY A 485 52.96 196.32 142.29
N TYR A 486 52.83 196.27 140.96
CA TYR A 486 52.38 197.42 140.19
C TYR A 486 50.88 197.74 140.38
N GLN A 487 50.03 196.73 140.67
CA GLN A 487 48.61 196.95 140.95
C GLN A 487 48.40 197.57 142.35
N GLU A 488 49.14 197.12 143.37
CA GLU A 488 49.11 197.71 144.71
C GLU A 488 49.56 199.19 144.68
N LEU A 489 50.64 199.49 143.96
CA LEU A 489 51.11 200.87 143.76
C LEU A 489 50.06 201.74 143.03
N ARG A 490 49.26 201.14 142.14
CA ARG A 490 48.19 201.83 141.40
C ARG A 490 46.94 202.10 142.25
N GLN A 491 46.69 201.33 143.31
CA GLN A 491 45.63 201.61 144.29
C GLN A 491 45.95 202.82 145.17
N ALA A 492 47.23 203.12 145.43
CA ALA A 492 47.64 204.20 146.33
C ALA A 492 47.45 205.63 145.77
N PHE A 493 47.34 205.81 144.45
CA PHE A 493 47.53 207.12 143.80
C PHE A 493 46.25 207.84 143.30
N VAL A 494 45.06 207.26 143.40
CA VAL A 494 43.82 207.83 142.84
C VAL A 494 43.01 208.63 143.88
N SER A 495 43.66 209.53 144.62
CA SER A 495 43.02 210.38 145.63
C SER A 495 43.41 211.86 145.49
N ASN A 496 42.50 212.67 144.91
CA ASN A 496 42.60 214.11 144.60
C ASN A 496 43.36 214.46 143.29
N LYS A 497 42.92 215.42 142.43
CA LYS A 497 41.68 216.26 142.47
C LYS A 497 41.30 216.90 141.10
N ARG A 498 40.02 216.72 140.70
CA ARG A 498 39.10 217.66 139.99
C ARG A 498 39.43 218.22 138.57
N ARG A 499 38.34 218.44 137.79
CA ARG A 499 38.24 219.11 136.45
C ARG A 499 38.87 218.31 135.28
N VAL A 500 38.41 218.35 134.02
CA VAL A 500 37.22 218.94 133.33
C VAL A 500 36.96 218.07 132.07
N VAL A 501 35.78 217.46 131.85
CA VAL A 501 34.70 217.77 130.84
C VAL A 501 35.19 218.21 129.43
N MET A 502 34.62 217.81 128.28
CA MET A 502 33.30 217.22 127.93
C MET A 502 33.35 216.21 126.76
N ALA A 503 32.29 215.40 126.65
CA ALA A 503 31.77 214.71 125.44
C ALA A 503 32.67 213.67 124.71
N ALA A 504 32.12 212.64 124.05
CA ALA A 504 30.71 212.25 123.87
C ALA A 504 30.49 210.78 124.27
#